data_AF-A0A1M6VIF8-F1
#
_entry.id   AF-A0A1M6VIF8-F1
#
_cell.length_a   1.000
_cell.length_b   1.000
_cell.length_c   1.000
_cell.angle_alpha   90.00
_cell.angle_beta   90.00
_cell.angle_gamma   90.00
#
_symmetry.space_group_name_H-M   'P 1'
#
loop_
_entity.id
_entity.type
_entity.pdbx_description
1 polymer ?
#
loop_
_entity_poly.entity_id
_entity_poly.type
_entity_poly.pdbx_seq_one_letter_code
_entity_poly.pdbx_strand_id
1 'polypeptide(L)'
;MLKQINIHNKGEVVILTVGDCKVDIIGGFYVQLGDFLIMLKNLKTLEIKKFRRVCIKVKSWHLFNQRSIRIFNIDIMEPGEYLIEFIKPEQVLIKRSRLPILNLLKEPINNKNLEIGLIN
;
A
#
# COMPACT_ATOMS: atom_id res chain seq x y z
N MET A 1 -4.37 -12.10 7.95
CA MET A 1 -4.36 -10.96 8.90
C MET A 1 -4.87 -9.69 8.22
N LEU A 2 -5.62 -8.85 8.94
CA LEU A 2 -6.09 -7.54 8.45
C LEU A 2 -5.55 -6.45 9.37
N LYS A 3 -4.63 -5.62 8.87
CA LYS A 3 -4.07 -4.47 9.61
C LYS A 3 -4.08 -3.22 8.73
N GLN A 4 -4.54 -2.11 9.27
CA GLN A 4 -4.41 -0.78 8.67
C GLN A 4 -3.16 -0.12 9.22
N ILE A 5 -2.34 0.44 8.32
CA ILE A 5 -1.10 1.09 8.68
C ILE A 5 -1.02 2.41 7.91
N ASN A 6 -0.76 3.50 8.63
CA ASN A 6 -0.53 4.79 8.01
C ASN A 6 0.78 4.76 7.22
N ILE A 7 0.78 5.29 5.98
CA ILE A 7 1.97 5.26 5.11
C ILE A 7 3.15 6.08 5.65
N HIS A 8 2.92 6.97 6.62
CA HIS A 8 3.95 7.79 7.26
C HIS A 8 4.48 7.18 8.56
N ASN A 9 3.87 6.08 9.05
CA ASN A 9 4.43 5.35 10.19
C ASN A 9 5.74 4.70 9.80
N LYS A 10 6.70 4.69 10.74
CA LYS A 10 8.00 4.06 10.57
C LYS A 10 8.09 2.80 11.41
N GLY A 11 8.54 1.72 10.78
CA GLY A 11 8.95 0.50 11.48
C GLY A 11 7.81 -0.27 12.13
N GLU A 12 6.82 -0.66 11.35
CA GLU A 12 5.71 -1.48 11.83
C GLU A 12 6.01 -2.96 11.66
N VAL A 13 5.69 -3.79 12.67
CA VAL A 13 5.84 -5.24 12.57
C VAL A 13 4.49 -5.85 12.17
N VAL A 14 4.55 -6.78 11.22
CA VAL A 14 3.39 -7.52 10.72
C VAL A 14 3.71 -9.01 10.63
N ILE A 15 2.75 -9.86 10.95
CA ILE A 15 2.88 -11.30 10.81
C ILE A 15 2.29 -11.69 9.46
N LEU A 16 3.10 -12.30 8.60
CA LEU A 16 2.70 -12.77 7.28
C LEU A 16 2.87 -14.29 7.20
N THR A 17 1.94 -14.94 6.51
CA THR A 17 1.96 -16.36 6.15
C THR A 17 2.34 -16.53 4.69
N VAL A 18 2.70 -17.76 4.30
CA VAL A 18 3.12 -18.08 2.93
C VAL A 18 2.01 -17.80 1.93
N GLY A 19 2.35 -17.20 0.80
CA GLY A 19 1.45 -16.91 -0.32
C GLY A 19 1.25 -15.41 -0.58
N ASP A 20 0.17 -15.11 -1.29
CA ASP A 20 -0.14 -13.76 -1.77
C ASP A 20 -0.53 -12.80 -0.62
N CYS A 21 0.33 -11.83 -0.33
CA CYS A 21 0.00 -10.67 0.47
C CYS A 21 -0.49 -9.52 -0.44
N LYS A 22 -1.78 -9.22 -0.33
CA LYS A 22 -2.42 -8.12 -1.05
C LYS A 22 -2.27 -6.84 -0.25
N VAL A 23 -1.83 -5.78 -0.94
CA VAL A 23 -1.67 -4.46 -0.36
C VAL A 23 -2.67 -3.51 -1.02
N ASP A 24 -3.59 -3.01 -0.21
CA ASP A 24 -4.68 -2.16 -0.66
C ASP A 24 -4.60 -0.79 0.03
N ILE A 25 -4.66 0.31 -0.73
CA ILE A 25 -4.85 1.64 -0.14
C ILE A 25 -6.30 1.77 0.28
N ILE A 26 -6.52 2.21 1.52
CA ILE A 26 -7.85 2.48 2.04
C ILE A 26 -8.35 3.82 1.49
N GLY A 27 -9.55 3.81 0.94
CA GLY A 27 -10.18 4.93 0.26
C GLY A 27 -10.57 4.61 -1.20
N GLY A 28 -11.56 5.35 -1.70
CA GLY A 28 -12.09 5.21 -3.06
C GLY A 28 -11.38 6.06 -4.13
N PHE A 29 -10.20 6.58 -3.82
CA PHE A 29 -9.52 7.65 -4.54
C PHE A 29 -8.77 7.19 -5.80
N TYR A 30 -8.47 8.09 -6.72
CA TYR A 30 -7.39 7.85 -7.68
C TYR A 30 -6.05 8.03 -6.98
N VAL A 31 -5.14 7.09 -7.15
CA VAL A 31 -3.81 7.14 -6.53
C VAL A 31 -2.71 7.10 -7.58
N GLN A 32 -1.78 8.03 -7.46
CA GLN A 32 -0.53 8.05 -8.21
C GLN A 32 0.62 7.86 -7.23
N LEU A 33 1.35 6.75 -7.37
CA LEU A 33 2.36 6.31 -6.39
C LEU A 33 3.73 6.98 -6.56
N GLY A 34 4.07 7.56 -7.72
CA GLY A 34 5.41 8.12 -7.95
C GLY A 34 6.52 7.08 -7.72
N ASP A 35 7.53 7.43 -6.91
CA ASP A 35 8.59 6.51 -6.45
C ASP A 35 8.29 5.86 -5.09
N PHE A 36 7.03 5.83 -4.65
CA PHE A 36 6.63 5.12 -3.46
C PHE A 36 7.01 3.64 -3.54
N LEU A 37 7.65 3.13 -2.48
CA LEU A 37 8.09 1.74 -2.37
C LEU A 37 7.64 1.17 -1.03
N ILE A 38 7.36 -0.13 -1.04
CA ILE A 38 7.18 -0.91 0.19
C ILE A 38 8.41 -1.77 0.37
N MET A 39 9.02 -1.68 1.55
CA MET A 39 10.10 -2.56 1.95
C MET A 39 9.60 -3.52 3.02
N LEU A 40 9.86 -4.80 2.83
CA LEU A 40 9.62 -5.85 3.83
C LEU A 40 10.98 -6.44 4.22
N LYS A 41 11.27 -6.44 5.52
CA LYS A 41 12.43 -7.13 6.10
C LYS A 41 11.94 -8.26 6.98
N ASN A 42 12.25 -9.50 6.62
CA ASN A 42 12.00 -10.65 7.48
C ASN A 42 12.88 -10.54 8.73
N LEU A 43 12.30 -10.54 9.92
CA LEU A 43 13.07 -10.35 11.16
C LEU A 43 13.89 -11.59 11.55
N LYS A 44 13.53 -12.77 11.03
CA LYS A 44 14.25 -14.02 11.27
C LYS A 44 15.43 -14.20 10.31
N THR A 45 15.20 -14.05 9.01
CA THR A 45 16.24 -14.28 7.98
C THR A 45 17.03 -13.02 7.63
N LEU A 46 16.55 -11.84 8.05
CA LEU A 46 17.07 -10.53 7.69
C LEU A 46 17.00 -10.22 6.18
N GLU A 47 16.32 -11.06 5.40
CA GLU A 47 16.10 -10.84 3.98
C GLU A 47 15.25 -9.57 3.78
N ILE A 48 15.67 -8.72 2.85
CA ILE A 48 14.98 -7.47 2.51
C ILE A 48 14.45 -7.56 1.08
N LYS A 49 13.14 -7.38 0.92
CA LYS A 49 12.48 -7.27 -0.38
C LYS A 49 11.90 -5.87 -0.55
N LYS A 50 12.09 -5.29 -1.72
CA LYS A 50 11.59 -3.96 -2.10
C LYS A 50 10.62 -4.09 -3.25
N PHE A 51 9.44 -3.52 -3.08
CA PHE A 51 8.36 -3.59 -4.06
C PHE A 51 8.08 -2.19 -4.61
N ARG A 52 8.35 -2.01 -5.90
CA ARG A 52 7.97 -0.82 -6.68
C ARG A 52 6.77 -1.15 -7.56
N ARG A 53 5.93 -0.16 -7.80
CA ARG A 53 4.68 -0.32 -8.56
C ARG A 53 4.90 -1.11 -9.85
N VAL A 54 4.10 -2.16 -10.01
CA VAL A 54 3.76 -2.73 -11.32
C VAL A 54 2.41 -2.12 -11.69
N CYS A 55 2.23 -1.64 -12.92
CA CYS A 55 0.99 -1.01 -13.39
C CYS A 55 -0.21 -1.97 -13.33
N ILE A 56 -0.81 -2.17 -12.16
CA ILE A 56 -2.03 -2.95 -12.01
C ILE A 56 -3.23 -2.04 -12.28
N LYS A 57 -4.16 -2.52 -13.14
CA LYS A 57 -5.49 -1.93 -13.29
C LYS A 57 -6.14 -1.88 -11.91
N VAL A 58 -6.27 -0.67 -11.38
CA VAL A 58 -6.93 -0.36 -10.12
C VAL A 58 -8.32 -0.99 -10.09
N LYS A 59 -8.48 -2.07 -9.33
CA LYS A 59 -9.78 -2.65 -8.99
C LYS A 59 -10.18 -2.11 -7.62
N SER A 60 -11.43 -1.67 -7.48
CA SER A 60 -11.96 -1.25 -6.18
C SER A 60 -12.51 -2.45 -5.43
N TRP A 61 -12.12 -2.57 -4.16
CA TRP A 61 -12.56 -3.60 -3.23
C TRP A 61 -13.24 -2.94 -2.04
N HIS A 62 -13.86 -3.74 -1.18
CA HIS A 62 -14.31 -3.29 0.13
C HIS A 62 -13.44 -3.94 1.19
N LEU A 63 -12.70 -3.11 1.94
CA LEU A 63 -11.87 -3.52 3.08
C LEU A 63 -12.21 -2.61 4.27
N PHE A 64 -12.40 -3.19 5.45
CA PHE A 64 -12.82 -2.44 6.64
C PHE A 64 -14.12 -1.61 6.44
N ASN A 65 -15.09 -2.13 5.68
CA ASN A 65 -16.30 -1.42 5.24
C ASN A 65 -16.04 -0.13 4.42
N GLN A 66 -14.79 0.09 4.01
CA GLN A 66 -14.39 1.22 3.18
C GLN A 66 -14.02 0.74 1.78
N ARG A 67 -14.17 1.62 0.80
CA ARG A 67 -13.60 1.34 -0.53
C ARG A 67 -12.10 1.27 -0.39
N SER A 68 -11.46 0.32 -1.05
CA SER A 68 -10.00 0.24 -1.13
C SER A 68 -9.56 -0.02 -2.57
N ILE A 69 -8.29 0.23 -2.84
CA ILE A 69 -7.67 0.02 -4.15
C ILE A 69 -6.41 -0.80 -3.99
N ARG A 70 -6.38 -1.95 -4.66
CA ARG A 70 -5.17 -2.77 -4.69
C ARG A 70 -4.06 -2.09 -5.46
N ILE A 71 -2.90 -1.98 -4.81
CA ILE A 71 -1.69 -1.36 -5.37
C ILE A 71 -0.54 -2.36 -5.54
N PHE A 72 -0.49 -3.41 -4.71
CA PHE A 72 0.50 -4.48 -4.83
C PHE A 72 -0.11 -5.86 -4.57
N ASN A 73 0.49 -6.88 -5.18
CA ASN A 73 0.41 -8.26 -4.74
C ASN A 73 1.84 -8.72 -4.49
N ILE A 74 2.15 -9.13 -3.27
CA ILE A 74 3.49 -9.47 -2.82
C ILE A 74 3.49 -10.96 -2.51
N ASP A 75 4.37 -11.72 -3.16
CA ASP A 75 4.54 -13.14 -2.86
C ASP A 75 5.43 -13.34 -1.62
N ILE A 76 4.86 -13.96 -0.59
CA ILE A 76 5.53 -14.27 0.67
C ILE A 76 5.98 -15.72 0.65
N MET A 77 7.28 -15.94 0.50
CA MET A 77 7.87 -17.28 0.42
C MET A 77 8.01 -17.95 1.78
N GLU A 78 8.17 -17.17 2.85
CA GLU A 78 8.41 -17.67 4.20
C GLU A 78 7.45 -17.02 5.20
N PRO A 79 6.82 -17.77 6.10
CA PRO A 79 5.98 -17.17 7.13
C PRO A 79 6.84 -16.55 8.23
N GLY A 80 6.35 -15.49 8.88
CA GLY A 80 7.05 -14.91 10.03
C GLY A 80 6.68 -13.45 10.28
N GLU A 81 7.49 -12.82 11.14
CA GLU A 81 7.41 -11.40 11.44
C GLU A 81 8.23 -10.60 10.44
N TYR A 82 7.60 -9.61 9.83
CA TYR A 82 8.19 -8.71 8.87
C TYR A 82 8.11 -7.29 9.40
N LEU A 83 9.23 -6.57 9.34
CA LEU A 83 9.25 -5.13 9.46
C LEU A 83 8.82 -4.54 8.12
N ILE A 84 7.72 -3.80 8.10
CA ILE A 84 7.24 -3.04 6.94
C ILE A 84 7.67 -1.58 7.07
N GLU A 85 8.26 -1.07 6.00
CA GLU A 85 8.62 0.33 5.85
C GLU A 85 8.11 0.90 4.53
N PHE A 86 7.54 2.10 4.61
CA PHE A 86 7.06 2.85 3.47
C PHE A 86 8.07 3.92 3.11
N ILE A 87 8.63 3.83 1.90
CA ILE A 87 9.67 4.74 1.44
C ILE A 87 9.04 5.76 0.50
N LYS A 88 9.39 7.04 0.71
CA LYS A 88 8.86 8.20 -0.03
C LYS A 88 7.32 8.34 0.04
N PRO A 89 6.67 8.25 1.22
CA PRO A 89 5.21 8.37 1.32
C PRO A 89 4.68 9.73 0.84
N GLU A 90 5.47 10.79 0.90
CA GLU A 90 5.14 12.13 0.40
C GLU A 90 4.88 12.19 -1.12
N GLN A 91 5.39 11.22 -1.87
CA GLN A 91 5.17 11.15 -3.32
C GLN A 91 3.84 10.50 -3.73
N VAL A 92 3.10 9.95 -2.77
CA VAL A 92 1.78 9.36 -3.02
C VAL A 92 0.75 10.47 -3.19
N LEU A 93 0.29 10.69 -4.42
CA LEU A 93 -0.74 11.68 -4.73
C LEU A 93 -2.11 11.02 -4.76
N ILE A 94 -3.06 11.60 -4.02
CA ILE A 94 -4.44 11.14 -3.92
C ILE A 94 -5.34 12.15 -4.63
N LYS A 95 -6.25 11.71 -5.49
CA LYS A 95 -7.25 12.56 -6.15
C LYS A 95 -8.65 11.99 -5.98
N ARG A 96 -9.66 12.87 -5.80
CA ARG A 96 -11.06 12.45 -5.55
C ARG A 96 -11.70 11.73 -6.74
N SER A 97 -11.47 12.21 -7.95
CA SER A 97 -12.06 11.61 -9.16
C SER A 97 -11.19 10.47 -9.67
N ARG A 98 -11.79 9.46 -10.30
CA ARG A 98 -11.07 8.38 -11.00
C ARG A 98 -10.81 8.71 -12.47
N LEU A 99 -11.43 9.76 -12.99
CA LEU A 99 -11.28 10.20 -14.37
C LEU A 99 -10.03 11.10 -14.50
N PRO A 100 -9.01 10.70 -15.29
CA PRO A 100 -7.76 11.44 -15.43
C PRO A 100 -7.97 12.89 -15.89
N ILE A 101 -8.94 13.11 -16.79
CA ILE A 101 -9.25 14.41 -17.38
C ILE A 101 -9.79 15.40 -16.32
N LEU A 102 -10.65 14.93 -15.42
CA LEU A 102 -11.19 15.75 -14.32
C LEU A 102 -10.19 16.00 -13.18
N ASN A 103 -9.04 15.32 -13.23
CA ASN A 103 -7.99 15.37 -12.21
C ASN A 103 -6.80 16.24 -12.61
N LEU A 104 -6.70 16.69 -13.87
CA LEU A 104 -5.59 17.53 -14.34
C LEU A 104 -5.59 18.93 -13.70
N LEU A 105 -6.76 19.43 -13.30
CA LEU A 105 -6.94 20.78 -12.74
C LEU A 105 -7.25 20.79 -11.22
N LYS A 106 -7.33 19.62 -10.59
CA LYS A 106 -7.63 19.52 -9.16
C LYS A 106 -6.36 19.22 -8.37
N GLU A 107 -6.13 20.01 -7.33
CA GLU A 107 -5.03 19.77 -6.40
C GLU A 107 -5.16 18.39 -5.74
N PRO A 108 -4.03 17.67 -5.55
CA PRO A 108 -4.02 16.44 -4.77
C PRO A 108 -4.53 16.67 -3.35
N ILE A 109 -5.21 15.68 -2.81
CA ILE A 109 -5.59 15.65 -1.39
C ILE A 109 -4.35 15.31 -0.58
N ASN A 110 -4.24 15.92 0.60
CA ASN A 110 -3.24 15.57 1.60
C ASN A 110 -3.27 14.07 1.94
N ASN A 111 -2.10 13.43 1.96
CA ASN A 111 -1.94 12.00 2.19
C ASN A 111 -1.49 11.64 3.63
N LYS A 112 -1.44 12.61 4.55
CA LYS A 112 -1.02 12.41 5.95
C LYS A 112 -1.82 11.34 6.69
N ASN A 113 -3.09 11.19 6.33
CA ASN A 113 -4.00 10.20 6.92
C ASN A 113 -4.21 8.98 6.00
N LEU A 114 -3.37 8.79 4.98
CA LEU A 114 -3.51 7.67 4.08
C LEU A 114 -3.08 6.37 4.75
N GLU A 115 -3.96 5.39 4.69
CA GLU A 115 -3.74 4.07 5.25
C GLU A 115 -3.64 3.00 4.16
N ILE A 116 -2.86 1.98 4.46
CA ILE A 116 -2.73 0.76 3.69
C ILE A 116 -3.26 -0.41 4.53
N GLY A 117 -4.12 -1.21 3.92
CA GLY A 117 -4.54 -2.51 4.42
C GLY A 117 -3.66 -3.62 3.84
N LEU A 118 -3.15 -4.48 4.71
CA LEU A 118 -2.52 -5.74 4.33
C LEU A 118 -3.52 -6.89 4.50
N ILE A 119 -3.62 -7.75 3.48
CA ILE A 119 -4.45 -8.95 3.49
C ILE A 119 -3.57 -10.14 3.11
N ASN A 120 -3.48 -11.11 4.00
CA ASN A 120 -2.79 -12.38 3.81
C ASN A 120 -3.61 -13.48 4.46
#